data_AF-A0A8D9BH81-F1
#
_entry.id   AF-A0A8D9BH81-F1
#
_cell.length_a   1.000
_cell.length_b   1.000
_cell.length_c   1.000
_cell.angle_alpha   90.00
_cell.angle_beta   90.00
_cell.angle_gamma   90.00
#
_symmetry.space_group_name_H-M   'P 1'
#
loop_
_entity.id
_entity.type
_entity.pdbx_description
1 polymer ?
#
loop_
_entity_poly.entity_id
_entity_poly.type
_entity_poly.pdbx_seq_one_letter_code
_entity_poly.pdbx_strand_id
1 'polypeptide(L)'
;NGSGLMHSAFSHYDNICNNEINKRSNGVLISNNKGKSLAFALFNLQNRGKLFINHGEKVYEGQIIGINSRSNDLTVNCITGKKLTNMRAAGSDDAITLITPIKITLEKAIQFIEDDELIEITPKSIRLRKKYLKDSERKRFN
;
A
#
# COMPACT_ATOMS: atom_id res chain seq x y z
N ASN A 1 -18.80 -16.08 -1.32
CA ASN A 1 -18.93 -17.49 -0.90
C ASN A 1 -17.97 -18.33 -1.71
N GLY A 2 -16.77 -18.60 -1.18
CA GLY A 2 -15.66 -19.25 -1.89
C GLY A 2 -15.84 -20.76 -2.08
N SER A 3 -16.97 -21.18 -2.64
CA SER A 3 -17.30 -22.58 -2.93
C SER A 3 -16.77 -23.07 -4.28
N GLY A 4 -16.05 -22.23 -5.03
CA GLY A 4 -15.47 -22.59 -6.32
C GLY A 4 -14.22 -23.45 -6.16
N LEU A 5 -14.12 -24.51 -6.96
CA LEU A 5 -12.91 -25.32 -7.11
C LEU A 5 -12.22 -24.93 -8.42
N MET A 6 -10.91 -24.69 -8.36
CA MET A 6 -10.09 -24.34 -9.52
C MET A 6 -8.81 -25.17 -9.51
N HIS A 7 -8.53 -25.82 -10.64
CA HIS A 7 -7.30 -26.58 -10.86
C HIS A 7 -6.61 -26.02 -12.11
N SER A 8 -5.30 -25.83 -12.04
CA SER A 8 -4.49 -25.45 -13.19
C SER A 8 -3.26 -26.35 -13.28
N ALA A 9 -2.92 -26.75 -14.51
CA ALA A 9 -1.72 -27.50 -14.83
C ALA A 9 -1.09 -26.89 -16.08
N PHE A 10 0.24 -26.88 -16.13
CA PHE A 10 0.97 -26.43 -17.31
C PHE A 10 0.67 -27.35 -18.50
N SER A 11 0.38 -26.78 -19.66
CA SER A 11 0.08 -27.52 -20.89
C SER A 11 1.30 -27.59 -21.81
N HIS A 12 1.65 -26.48 -22.46
CA HIS A 12 2.81 -26.38 -23.37
C HIS A 12 3.16 -24.91 -23.61
N TYR A 13 4.27 -24.67 -24.31
CA TYR A 13 4.65 -23.36 -24.84
C TYR A 13 4.03 -23.14 -26.23
N ASP A 14 3.57 -21.93 -26.51
CA ASP A 14 3.04 -21.51 -27.81
C ASP A 14 3.48 -20.06 -28.11
N ASN A 15 3.17 -19.56 -29.31
CA ASN A 15 3.38 -18.18 -29.69
C ASN A 15 2.69 -17.23 -28.71
N ILE A 16 3.35 -16.13 -28.37
CA ILE A 16 2.82 -15.15 -27.42
C ILE A 16 1.49 -14.60 -27.96
N CYS A 17 0.42 -14.79 -27.20
CA CYS A 17 -0.82 -14.04 -27.44
C CYS A 17 -0.53 -12.56 -27.28
N ASN A 18 -0.76 -11.74 -28.32
CA ASN A 18 -0.52 -10.29 -28.35
C ASN A 18 -1.39 -9.46 -27.38
N ASN A 19 -1.93 -10.06 -26.32
CA ASN A 19 -2.60 -9.32 -25.26
C ASN A 19 -1.56 -8.78 -24.29
N GLU A 20 -1.53 -7.47 -24.12
CA GLU A 20 -0.78 -6.84 -23.03
C GLU A 20 -1.24 -7.48 -21.71
N ILE A 21 -0.30 -8.03 -20.95
CA ILE A 21 -0.57 -8.53 -19.61
C ILE A 21 -1.03 -7.30 -18.80
N ASN A 22 -2.30 -7.33 -18.37
CA ASN A 22 -2.91 -6.20 -17.67
C ASN A 22 -2.06 -5.81 -16.46
N LYS A 23 -1.42 -4.65 -16.54
CA LYS A 23 -0.82 -4.01 -15.38
C LYS A 23 -1.92 -3.55 -14.43
N ARG A 24 -1.56 -3.41 -13.17
CA ARG A 24 -2.43 -2.81 -12.18
C ARG A 24 -2.83 -1.40 -12.60
N SER A 25 -4.11 -1.07 -12.51
CA SER A 25 -4.63 0.26 -12.89
C SER A 25 -4.46 1.31 -11.80
N ASN A 26 -4.32 0.87 -10.54
CA ASN A 26 -4.13 1.72 -9.38
C ASN A 26 -2.63 1.90 -9.07
N GLY A 27 -2.23 3.05 -8.55
CA GLY A 27 -0.91 3.28 -7.98
C GLY A 27 -0.82 2.85 -6.51
N VAL A 28 0.32 3.04 -5.88
CA VAL A 28 0.54 2.74 -4.45
C VAL A 28 0.67 3.99 -3.58
N LEU A 29 0.30 3.84 -2.31
CA LEU A 29 0.67 4.78 -1.25
C LEU A 29 1.99 4.32 -0.62
N ILE A 30 3.02 5.16 -0.67
CA ILE A 30 4.38 4.83 -0.23
C ILE A 30 4.73 5.67 1.00
N SER A 31 5.19 5.04 2.08
CA SER A 31 5.67 5.76 3.26
C SER A 31 6.94 6.55 2.95
N ASN A 32 7.01 7.81 3.37
CA ASN A 32 8.19 8.64 3.19
C ASN A 32 9.22 8.53 4.34
N ASN A 33 8.77 8.10 5.52
CA ASN A 33 9.57 8.15 6.73
C ASN A 33 9.48 6.82 7.50
N LYS A 34 10.44 6.59 8.39
CA LYS A 34 10.44 5.46 9.34
C LYS A 34 9.82 5.87 10.68
N GLY A 35 8.91 5.07 11.21
CA GLY A 35 8.26 5.37 12.49
C GLY A 35 7.05 4.47 12.78
N LYS A 36 6.21 4.89 13.73
CA LYS A 36 4.93 4.24 14.02
C LYS A 36 3.80 5.00 13.34
N SER A 37 2.86 4.28 12.74
CA SER A 37 1.69 4.87 12.10
C SER A 37 0.72 5.48 13.13
N LEU A 38 0.31 6.73 12.90
CA LEU A 38 -0.65 7.42 13.77
C LEU A 38 -2.05 7.42 13.16
N ALA A 39 -3.06 7.18 13.98
CA ALA A 39 -4.46 7.13 13.55
C ALA A 39 -4.88 8.41 12.81
N PHE A 40 -4.42 9.58 13.27
CA PHE A 40 -4.69 10.86 12.60
C PHE A 40 -4.17 10.92 11.16
N ALA A 41 -2.95 10.42 10.91
CA ALA A 41 -2.41 10.40 9.56
C ALA A 41 -3.15 9.39 8.68
N LEU A 42 -3.41 8.18 9.21
CA LEU A 42 -4.13 7.13 8.51
C LEU A 42 -5.56 7.56 8.14
N PHE A 43 -6.24 8.31 9.01
CA PHE A 43 -7.58 8.84 8.78
C PHE A 43 -7.63 9.76 7.55
N ASN A 44 -6.60 10.58 7.33
CA ASN A 44 -6.52 11.41 6.14
C ASN A 44 -6.15 10.59 4.90
N LEU A 45 -5.34 9.55 5.06
CA LEU A 45 -4.86 8.70 3.96
C LEU A 45 -5.92 7.73 3.44
N GLN A 46 -6.85 7.26 4.27
CA GLN A 46 -7.92 6.36 3.84
C GLN A 46 -8.88 7.02 2.82
N ASN A 47 -8.94 8.36 2.77
CA ASN A 47 -9.68 9.09 1.73
C ASN A 47 -8.99 9.03 0.36
N ARG A 48 -7.68 8.72 0.33
CA ARG A 48 -6.89 8.59 -0.90
C ARG A 48 -6.85 7.16 -1.42
N GLY A 49 -7.34 6.19 -0.66
CA GLY A 49 -7.40 4.80 -1.08
C GLY A 49 -7.46 3.81 0.07
N LYS A 50 -7.14 2.55 -0.20
CA LYS A 50 -7.29 1.46 0.78
C LYS A 50 -5.96 1.18 1.45
N LEU A 51 -5.95 1.14 2.78
CA LEU A 51 -4.73 0.95 3.57
C LEU A 51 -4.43 -0.53 3.80
N PHE A 52 -3.16 -0.85 3.98
CA PHE A 52 -2.66 -2.17 4.38
C PHE A 52 -2.24 -2.24 5.85
N ILE A 53 -1.97 -1.08 6.45
CA ILE A 53 -1.44 -0.97 7.81
C ILE A 53 -2.49 -0.46 8.80
N ASN A 54 -2.38 -0.90 10.05
CA ASN A 54 -3.19 -0.41 11.17
C ASN A 54 -2.48 0.71 11.92
N HIS A 55 -3.20 1.36 12.85
CA HIS A 55 -2.59 2.27 13.82
C HIS A 55 -1.56 1.54 14.69
N GLY A 56 -0.41 2.18 14.95
CA GLY A 56 0.66 1.68 15.82
C GLY A 56 1.66 0.76 15.11
N GLU A 57 1.42 0.44 13.84
CA GLU A 57 2.28 -0.41 13.03
C GLU A 57 3.58 0.31 12.67
N LYS A 58 4.71 -0.43 12.71
CA LYS A 58 6.02 0.12 12.37
C LYS A 58 6.19 0.13 10.86
N VAL A 59 6.46 1.31 10.32
CA VAL A 59 6.70 1.55 8.89
C VAL A 59 8.12 2.03 8.66
N TYR A 60 8.61 1.84 7.43
CA TYR A 60 9.87 2.41 6.96
C TYR A 60 9.69 3.16 5.64
N GLU A 61 10.65 4.02 5.31
CA GLU A 61 10.65 4.77 4.04
C GLU A 61 10.68 3.81 2.84
N GLY A 62 9.79 4.04 1.87
CA GLY A 62 9.63 3.22 0.66
C GLY A 62 8.80 1.95 0.85
N GLN A 63 8.29 1.69 2.06
CA GLN A 63 7.26 0.67 2.29
C GLN A 63 5.93 1.10 1.67
N ILE A 64 5.26 0.18 0.98
CA ILE A 64 3.92 0.37 0.45
C ILE A 64 2.92 0.14 1.58
N ILE A 65 2.11 1.15 1.86
CA ILE A 65 1.17 1.17 2.99
C ILE A 65 -0.30 1.13 2.55
N GLY A 66 -0.56 1.14 1.24
CA GLY A 66 -1.90 1.06 0.68
C GLY A 66 -1.94 1.17 -0.83
N ILE A 67 -3.16 1.05 -1.37
CA ILE A 67 -3.50 1.22 -2.78
C ILE A 67 -4.04 2.63 -2.95
N ASN A 68 -3.51 3.37 -3.93
CA ASN A 68 -4.05 4.68 -4.29
C ASN A 68 -5.32 4.50 -5.14
N SER A 69 -6.32 5.37 -4.95
CA SER A 69 -7.53 5.37 -5.78
C SER A 69 -7.24 5.78 -7.24
N ARG A 70 -6.12 6.47 -7.47
CA ARG A 70 -5.61 6.88 -8.78
C ARG A 70 -4.47 5.97 -9.24
N SER A 71 -4.13 6.04 -10.52
CA SER A 71 -3.06 5.26 -11.15
C SER A 71 -1.65 5.69 -10.75
N ASN A 72 -1.47 6.93 -10.27
CA ASN A 72 -0.14 7.42 -9.91
C ASN A 72 0.28 6.95 -8.51
N ASP A 73 1.58 6.70 -8.34
CA ASP A 73 2.15 6.47 -7.02
C ASP A 73 2.18 7.77 -6.21
N LEU A 74 1.96 7.66 -4.91
CA LEU A 74 1.94 8.80 -4.00
C LEU A 74 2.77 8.53 -2.75
N THR A 75 3.86 9.28 -2.61
CA THR A 75 4.68 9.31 -1.40
C THR A 75 3.97 10.12 -0.32
N VAL A 76 3.70 9.51 0.84
CA VAL A 76 2.88 10.06 1.91
C VAL A 76 3.53 9.88 3.29
N ASN A 77 3.14 10.75 4.23
CA ASN A 77 3.55 10.65 5.62
C ASN A 77 2.42 10.03 6.45
N CYS A 78 2.70 8.92 7.13
CA CYS A 78 1.76 8.22 8.02
C CYS A 78 2.11 8.36 9.51
N ILE A 79 3.10 9.18 9.86
CA ILE A 79 3.61 9.39 11.23
C ILE A 79 3.19 10.77 11.76
N THR A 80 2.68 11.67 10.92
CA THR A 80 2.30 13.02 11.35
C THR A 80 1.11 13.00 12.31
N GLY A 81 1.29 13.58 13.49
CA GLY A 81 0.20 13.79 14.45
C GLY A 81 -0.69 14.99 14.11
N LYS A 82 -1.75 15.17 14.89
CA LYS A 82 -2.61 16.36 14.83
C LYS A 82 -1.77 17.60 15.19
N LYS A 83 -1.66 18.56 14.28
CA LYS A 83 -1.00 19.85 14.56
C LYS A 83 -1.89 20.64 15.54
N LEU A 84 -1.38 20.89 16.75
CA LEU A 84 -2.11 21.56 17.85
C LEU A 84 -2.48 23.03 17.54
N THR A 85 -2.00 23.62 16.44
CA THR A 85 -2.10 25.07 16.19
C THR A 85 -3.47 25.54 15.70
N ASN A 86 -4.34 24.66 15.18
CA ASN A 86 -5.62 25.07 14.55
C ASN A 86 -6.87 24.53 15.27
N MET A 87 -6.77 24.16 16.55
CA MET A 87 -7.88 23.61 17.33
C MET A 87 -8.45 24.63 18.33
N ARG A 88 -8.83 25.82 17.84
CA ARG A 88 -9.62 26.79 18.61
C ARG A 88 -10.90 27.24 17.91
N ALA A 89 -11.25 26.64 16.77
CA ALA A 89 -12.48 26.90 16.06
C ALA A 89 -13.20 25.57 15.80
N ALA A 90 -14.46 25.48 16.24
CA ALA A 90 -15.39 24.35 16.17
C ALA A 90 -15.17 23.23 17.20
N GLY A 91 -16.05 23.21 18.21
CA GLY A 91 -16.17 22.15 19.21
C GLY A 91 -16.81 20.87 18.66
N SER A 92 -16.04 20.11 17.88
CA SER A 92 -16.37 18.73 17.53
C SER A 92 -15.11 17.87 17.62
N ASP A 93 -14.95 17.17 18.74
CA ASP A 93 -14.03 16.04 18.83
C ASP A 93 -14.60 14.89 17.99
N ASP A 94 -14.37 14.96 16.67
CA ASP A 94 -14.71 13.86 15.77
C ASP A 94 -13.87 12.64 16.15
N ALA A 95 -14.54 11.60 16.63
CA ALA A 95 -13.91 10.33 16.94
C ALA A 95 -13.28 9.76 15.65
N ILE A 96 -11.94 9.66 15.64
CA ILE A 96 -11.19 9.15 14.49
C ILE A 96 -11.55 7.68 14.27
N THR A 97 -12.32 7.43 13.21
CA THR A 97 -12.73 6.07 12.82
C THR A 97 -11.93 5.63 11.60
N LEU A 98 -11.21 4.51 11.72
CA LEU A 98 -10.39 3.95 10.66
C LEU A 98 -11.11 2.79 9.98
N ILE A 99 -11.07 2.77 8.64
CA ILE A 99 -11.50 1.63 7.85
C ILE A 99 -10.54 0.47 8.09
N THR A 100 -11.07 -0.74 8.26
CA THR A 100 -10.27 -1.96 8.42
C THR A 100 -9.30 -2.14 7.26
N PRO A 101 -7.99 -2.25 7.51
CA PRO A 101 -7.01 -2.44 6.44
C PRO A 101 -7.17 -3.77 5.71
N ILE A 102 -6.76 -3.78 4.44
CA ILE A 102 -6.70 -5.01 3.65
C ILE A 102 -5.51 -5.83 4.15
N LYS A 103 -5.80 -7.01 4.71
CA LYS A 103 -4.77 -8.00 5.00
C LYS A 103 -4.25 -8.62 3.71
N ILE A 104 -2.95 -8.48 3.48
CA ILE A 104 -2.27 -9.07 2.34
C ILE A 104 -1.79 -10.48 2.69
N THR A 105 -2.26 -11.47 1.92
CA THR A 105 -1.70 -12.83 1.93
C THR A 105 -0.57 -12.92 0.91
N LEU A 106 0.23 -13.97 0.96
CA LEU A 106 1.36 -14.14 0.03
C LEU A 106 0.89 -14.19 -1.43
N GLU A 107 -0.20 -14.90 -1.69
CA GLU A 107 -0.77 -15.07 -3.03
C GLU A 107 -1.27 -13.72 -3.57
N LYS A 108 -1.95 -12.95 -2.71
CA LYS A 108 -2.40 -11.59 -3.07
C LYS A 108 -1.21 -10.64 -3.28
N ALA A 109 -0.14 -10.78 -2.50
CA ALA A 109 1.08 -9.99 -2.67
C ALA A 109 1.72 -10.26 -4.03
N ILE A 110 1.88 -11.54 -4.40
CA ILE A 110 2.48 -11.97 -5.67
C ILE A 110 1.65 -11.46 -6.87
N GLN A 111 0.32 -11.48 -6.75
CA GLN A 111 -0.56 -10.93 -7.79
C GLN A 111 -0.58 -9.40 -7.85
N PHE A 112 -0.13 -8.71 -6.79
CA PHE A 112 -0.25 -7.27 -6.66
C PHE A 112 0.99 -6.50 -7.12
N ILE A 113 2.18 -7.03 -6.85
CA ILE A 113 3.45 -6.31 -7.10
C ILE A 113 3.71 -6.07 -8.58
N GLU A 114 4.40 -4.96 -8.86
CA GLU A 114 4.95 -4.63 -10.17
C GLU A 114 6.48 -4.81 -10.22
N ASP A 115 7.09 -4.65 -11.39
CA ASP A 115 8.53 -4.89 -11.61
C ASP A 115 9.46 -4.01 -10.76
N ASP A 116 8.98 -2.83 -10.31
CA ASP A 116 9.71 -1.91 -9.44
C ASP A 116 9.40 -2.12 -7.93
N GLU A 117 8.68 -3.19 -7.59
CA GLU A 117 8.24 -3.55 -6.25
C GLU A 117 8.78 -4.89 -5.79
N LEU A 118 8.85 -5.07 -4.47
CA LEU A 118 9.34 -6.29 -3.83
C LEU A 118 8.43 -6.66 -2.66
N ILE A 119 8.31 -7.98 -2.45
CA ILE A 119 7.67 -8.55 -1.28
C ILE A 119 8.75 -8.87 -0.26
N GLU A 120 8.67 -8.24 0.90
CA GLU A 120 9.51 -8.55 2.05
C GLU A 120 8.78 -9.59 2.91
N ILE A 121 9.34 -10.80 2.97
CA ILE A 121 8.75 -11.93 3.68
C ILE A 121 9.58 -12.24 4.91
N THR A 122 8.91 -12.33 6.05
CA THR A 122 9.47 -12.79 7.32
C THR A 122 8.50 -13.79 7.94
N PRO A 123 8.94 -14.65 8.88
CA PRO A 123 8.04 -15.63 9.52
C PRO A 123 6.80 -15.02 10.19
N LYS A 124 6.85 -13.73 10.55
CA LYS A 124 5.78 -13.02 11.27
C LYS A 124 5.03 -11.99 10.43
N SER A 125 5.55 -11.62 9.25
CA SER A 125 5.00 -10.51 8.48
C SER A 125 5.35 -10.58 7.00
N ILE A 126 4.37 -10.21 6.18
CA ILE A 126 4.51 -9.98 4.74
C ILE A 126 4.33 -8.47 4.52
N ARG A 127 5.32 -7.83 3.90
CA ARG A 127 5.28 -6.40 3.59
C ARG A 127 5.54 -6.18 2.11
N LEU A 128 4.99 -5.09 1.58
CA LEU A 128 5.25 -4.62 0.23
C LEU A 128 6.13 -3.38 0.30
N ARG A 129 7.05 -3.24 -0.66
CA ARG A 129 7.94 -2.08 -0.75
C ARG A 129 8.36 -1.81 -2.19
N LYS A 130 8.77 -0.58 -2.46
CA LYS A 130 9.49 -0.27 -3.70
C LYS A 130 10.92 -0.82 -3.66
N LYS A 131 11.47 -1.14 -4.83
CA LYS A 131 12.86 -1.52 -5.00
C LYS A 131 13.77 -0.41 -4.49
N TYR A 132 13.53 0.82 -4.97
CA TYR A 132 14.17 2.04 -4.48
C TYR A 132 13.36 2.67 -3.34
N LEU A 133 14.00 2.81 -2.17
CA LEU A 133 13.31 3.28 -0.97
C LEU A 133 13.06 4.78 -0.99
N LYS A 134 14.05 5.54 -1.43
CA LYS A 134 13.99 6.99 -1.44
C LYS A 134 13.23 7.49 -2.65
N ASP A 135 12.49 8.56 -2.47
CA ASP A 135 11.74 9.21 -3.55
C ASP A 135 12.65 9.74 -4.65
N SER A 136 13.82 10.26 -4.27
CA SER A 136 14.84 10.75 -5.20
C SER A 136 15.45 9.63 -6.05
N GLU A 137 15.66 8.44 -5.46
CA GLU A 137 16.16 7.28 -6.18
C GLU A 137 15.12 6.76 -7.18
N ARG A 138 13.84 6.70 -6.80
CA ARG A 138 12.76 6.33 -7.73
C ARG A 138 12.72 7.26 -8.94
N LYS A 139 12.79 8.57 -8.74
CA LYS A 139 12.79 9.55 -9.85
C LYS A 139 14.05 9.52 -10.72
N ARG A 140 15.13 8.91 -10.23
CA ARG A 140 16.40 8.80 -10.96
C ARG A 140 16.47 7.53 -11.82
N PHE A 141 15.86 6.45 -11.35
CA PHE A 141 15.93 5.13 -11.98
C PHE A 141 14.64 4.72 -12.71
N ASN A 142 13.54 5.45 -12.52
CA ASN A 142 12.35 5.44 -13.37
C ASN A 142 12.43 6.58 -14.38
#